data_AF-A0A7S2XYS2-F1
#
_entry.id   AF-A0A7S2XYS2-F1
#
_cell.length_a   1.000
_cell.length_b   1.000
_cell.length_c   1.000
_cell.angle_alpha   90.00
_cell.angle_beta   90.00
_cell.angle_gamma   90.00
#
_symmetry.space_group_name_H-M   'P 1'
#
loop_
_entity.id
_entity.type
_entity.pdbx_description
1 polymer ?
#
loop_
_entity_poly.entity_id
_entity_poly.type
_entity_poly.pdbx_seq_one_letter_code
_entity_poly.pdbx_strand_id
1 'polypeptide(L)'
;CGCGNLETDTDGDGTADCVDDCQDDAAKIGPGVCGCGVADTDTDGDLTPDCNDDCPNDADKVSPGDCGCGAVDTDTDGDLTPDCTDDCPNDAAKTAEGQCGCGNLETDTDGDGTADCVDDCQDDAAKIGPGVCGCGVADTDTDGDLTPDCNDDCPNDADKVSPGDCGCGAVDTDTDGDLTPDCTDDCPNDAAKTAEGQCGCGNLE
;
A
#
# COMPACT_ATOMS: atom_id res chain seq x y z
N CYS A 1 -65.75 8.96 34.25
CA CYS A 1 -66.53 7.85 33.70
C CYS A 1 -67.58 7.45 34.73
N GLY A 2 -68.86 7.73 34.46
CA GLY A 2 -69.99 7.38 35.32
C GLY A 2 -71.00 8.51 35.57
N CYS A 3 -72.16 8.12 36.13
CA CYS A 3 -73.35 8.97 36.29
C CYS A 3 -73.06 10.33 36.95
N GLY A 4 -73.19 11.40 36.16
CA GLY A 4 -73.13 12.80 36.60
C GLY A 4 -71.98 13.61 36.00
N ASN A 5 -71.03 12.98 35.31
CA ASN A 5 -69.94 13.67 34.61
C ASN A 5 -70.20 13.74 33.10
N LEU A 6 -69.77 14.82 32.46
CA LEU A 6 -69.71 14.91 31.00
C LEU A 6 -68.58 14.00 30.52
N GLU A 7 -68.91 12.95 29.78
CA GLU A 7 -67.92 12.08 29.15
C GLU A 7 -67.34 12.88 27.97
N THR A 8 -66.08 13.28 28.12
CA THR A 8 -65.30 13.95 27.05
C THR A 8 -64.53 12.85 26.32
N ASP A 9 -64.46 12.98 25.00
CA ASP A 9 -63.79 12.09 24.07
C ASP A 9 -63.04 13.02 23.12
N THR A 10 -61.76 13.24 23.44
CA THR A 10 -60.93 14.32 22.89
C THR A 10 -60.52 14.03 21.44
N ASP A 11 -60.22 12.78 21.13
CA ASP A 11 -59.79 12.35 19.80
C ASP A 11 -60.94 11.78 18.92
N GLY A 12 -62.09 11.46 19.53
CA GLY A 12 -63.32 11.08 18.83
C GLY A 12 -63.37 9.61 18.44
N ASP A 13 -62.62 8.72 19.11
CA ASP A 13 -62.57 7.29 18.80
C ASP A 13 -63.75 6.48 19.37
N GLY A 14 -64.56 7.12 20.22
CA GLY A 14 -65.71 6.53 20.89
C GLY A 14 -65.42 6.03 22.32
N THR A 15 -64.19 6.20 22.80
CA THR A 15 -63.75 5.92 24.17
C THR A 15 -63.63 7.23 24.94
N ALA A 16 -64.26 7.32 26.10
CA ALA A 16 -64.18 8.55 26.88
C ALA A 16 -62.78 8.71 27.50
N ASP A 17 -62.24 9.94 27.52
CA ASP A 17 -60.89 10.29 28.00
C ASP A 17 -60.52 9.65 29.35
N CYS A 18 -61.50 9.46 30.23
CA CYS A 18 -61.30 8.89 31.57
C CYS A 18 -61.05 7.38 31.62
N VAL A 19 -61.24 6.67 30.51
CA VAL A 19 -60.91 5.25 30.31
C VAL A 19 -60.09 5.01 29.04
N ASP A 20 -59.65 6.09 28.40
CA ASP A 20 -58.74 6.07 27.27
C ASP A 20 -57.33 6.40 27.75
N ASP A 21 -56.41 5.44 27.60
CA ASP A 21 -55.01 5.61 27.98
C ASP A 21 -54.20 6.36 26.89
N CYS A 22 -54.82 6.68 25.75
CA CYS A 22 -54.26 7.38 24.59
C CYS A 22 -55.19 8.51 24.07
N GLN A 23 -55.68 9.37 24.96
CA GLN A 23 -56.68 10.46 24.75
C GLN A 23 -56.53 11.39 23.52
N ASP A 24 -55.39 11.37 22.84
CA ASP A 24 -55.07 12.19 21.66
C ASP A 24 -54.84 11.34 20.38
N ASP A 25 -55.02 10.02 20.43
CA ASP A 25 -54.74 9.06 19.34
C ASP A 25 -55.96 8.20 19.02
N ALA A 26 -56.79 8.70 18.09
CA ALA A 26 -58.05 8.03 17.73
C ALA A 26 -57.90 6.62 17.09
N ALA A 27 -56.68 6.15 16.86
CA ALA A 27 -56.42 4.79 16.40
C ALA A 27 -56.18 3.81 17.56
N LYS A 28 -55.97 4.28 18.79
CA LYS A 28 -55.61 3.47 19.95
C LYS A 28 -56.31 3.96 21.22
N ILE A 29 -56.94 3.03 21.94
CA ILE A 29 -57.51 3.26 23.29
C ILE A 29 -56.49 3.08 24.42
N GLY A 30 -55.25 2.70 24.07
CA GLY A 30 -54.17 2.49 25.02
C GLY A 30 -52.83 2.26 24.34
N PRO A 31 -51.72 2.53 25.04
CA PRO A 31 -50.41 2.62 24.41
C PRO A 31 -49.99 1.27 23.83
N GLY A 32 -49.66 1.29 22.53
CA GLY A 32 -49.05 0.17 21.84
C GLY A 32 -47.55 0.03 22.16
N VAL A 33 -46.85 -0.78 21.38
CA VAL A 33 -45.39 -0.96 21.49
C VAL A 33 -44.67 0.35 21.15
N CYS A 34 -45.19 1.10 20.18
CA CYS A 34 -44.73 2.43 19.80
C CYS A 34 -45.33 3.56 20.66
N GLY A 35 -46.13 3.23 21.69
CA GLY A 35 -46.88 4.20 22.48
C GLY A 35 -48.15 4.71 21.79
N CYS A 36 -48.61 5.89 22.19
CA CYS A 36 -49.72 6.61 21.55
C CYS A 36 -49.18 7.54 20.45
N GLY A 37 -49.97 7.77 19.41
CA GLY A 37 -49.68 8.69 18.30
C GLY A 37 -48.75 8.12 17.21
N VAL A 38 -48.27 6.88 17.37
CA VAL A 38 -47.44 6.17 16.40
C VAL A 38 -48.03 4.79 16.17
N ALA A 39 -48.33 4.44 14.92
CA ALA A 39 -48.86 3.12 14.59
C ALA A 39 -47.84 2.01 14.92
N ASP A 40 -48.33 0.88 15.42
CA ASP A 40 -47.51 -0.33 15.60
C ASP A 40 -47.40 -1.10 14.26
N THR A 41 -47.05 -0.39 13.19
CA THR A 41 -46.81 -0.97 11.86
C THR A 41 -45.53 -1.79 11.91
N ASP A 42 -45.57 -2.96 11.29
CA ASP A 42 -44.45 -3.87 11.09
C ASP A 42 -44.42 -4.13 9.58
N THR A 43 -43.51 -3.44 8.90
CA THR A 43 -43.48 -3.35 7.43
C THR A 43 -42.94 -4.62 6.79
N ASP A 44 -41.97 -5.29 7.41
CA ASP A 44 -41.33 -6.50 6.87
C ASP A 44 -41.81 -7.81 7.50
N GLY A 45 -42.54 -7.74 8.62
CA GLY A 45 -43.20 -8.87 9.26
C GLY A 45 -42.31 -9.66 10.21
N ASP A 46 -41.25 -9.06 10.76
CA ASP A 46 -40.31 -9.70 11.68
C ASP A 46 -40.77 -9.70 13.15
N LEU A 47 -41.96 -9.13 13.41
CA LEU A 47 -42.60 -8.94 14.71
C LEU A 47 -42.04 -7.78 15.54
N THR A 48 -41.19 -6.94 14.97
CA THR A 48 -40.70 -5.69 15.54
C THR A 48 -41.36 -4.53 14.81
N PRO A 49 -42.17 -3.69 15.51
CA PRO A 49 -42.76 -2.54 14.86
C PRO A 49 -41.69 -1.55 14.37
N ASP A 50 -41.94 -0.91 13.23
CA ASP A 50 -41.04 0.02 12.53
C ASP A 50 -40.46 1.12 13.43
N CYS A 51 -41.15 1.48 14.52
CA CYS A 51 -40.69 2.49 15.49
C CYS A 51 -39.52 2.02 16.37
N ASN A 52 -39.32 0.70 16.49
CA ASN A 52 -38.31 0.03 17.28
C ASN A 52 -37.41 -0.87 16.43
N ASP A 53 -37.57 -0.83 15.11
CA ASP A 53 -36.79 -1.59 14.14
C ASP A 53 -35.83 -0.64 13.42
N ASP A 54 -34.52 -0.88 13.57
CA ASP A 54 -33.48 -0.10 12.89
C ASP A 54 -33.30 -0.54 11.42
N CYS A 55 -33.96 -1.64 11.01
CA CYS A 55 -33.98 -2.23 9.68
C CYS A 55 -35.41 -2.56 9.21
N PRO A 56 -36.35 -1.57 9.15
CA PRO A 56 -37.80 -1.79 8.98
C PRO A 56 -38.25 -2.32 7.60
N ASN A 57 -37.32 -2.78 6.77
CA ASN A 57 -37.61 -3.41 5.47
C ASN A 57 -36.81 -4.72 5.30
N ASP A 58 -36.21 -5.26 6.36
CA ASP A 58 -35.38 -6.46 6.37
C ASP A 58 -35.87 -7.45 7.44
N ALA A 59 -36.73 -8.37 7.01
CA ALA A 59 -37.37 -9.32 7.92
C ALA A 59 -36.41 -10.28 8.65
N ASP A 60 -35.13 -10.34 8.24
CA ASP A 60 -34.11 -11.17 8.87
C ASP A 60 -33.31 -10.39 9.94
N LYS A 61 -33.47 -9.06 10.05
CA LYS A 61 -32.71 -8.20 10.97
C LYS A 61 -33.57 -7.07 11.56
N VAL A 62 -33.60 -6.99 12.89
CA VAL A 62 -34.11 -5.82 13.65
C VAL A 62 -33.09 -4.68 13.81
N SER A 63 -31.83 -4.97 13.47
CA SER A 63 -30.72 -4.04 13.64
C SER A 63 -29.65 -4.29 12.58
N PRO A 64 -28.98 -3.23 12.06
CA PRO A 64 -27.97 -3.39 11.03
C PRO A 64 -26.84 -4.31 11.50
N GLY A 65 -26.48 -5.27 10.65
CA GLY A 65 -25.23 -6.03 10.81
C GLY A 65 -24.03 -5.25 10.25
N ASP A 66 -22.89 -5.94 10.10
CA ASP A 66 -21.68 -5.34 9.51
C ASP A 66 -21.90 -4.98 8.03
N CYS A 67 -22.71 -5.78 7.31
CA CYS A 67 -23.17 -5.47 5.96
C CYS A 67 -24.39 -4.54 5.91
N GLY A 68 -24.88 -4.06 7.07
CA GLY A 68 -26.08 -3.25 7.19
C GLY A 68 -27.39 -4.07 7.16
N CYS A 69 -28.48 -3.43 6.75
CA CYS A 69 -29.78 -4.05 6.50
C CYS A 69 -29.89 -4.54 5.05
N GLY A 70 -30.65 -5.61 4.82
CA GLY A 70 -30.96 -6.20 3.52
C GLY A 70 -29.83 -7.07 2.94
N ALA A 71 -28.74 -7.26 3.68
CA ALA A 71 -27.60 -8.09 3.29
C ALA A 71 -27.23 -9.03 4.43
N VAL A 72 -27.06 -10.32 4.14
CA VAL A 72 -26.61 -11.32 5.11
C VAL A 72 -25.13 -11.10 5.41
N ASP A 73 -24.74 -11.12 6.68
CA ASP A 73 -23.33 -11.04 7.12
C ASP A 73 -22.67 -12.42 6.91
N THR A 74 -22.52 -12.81 5.65
CA THR A 74 -21.87 -14.07 5.27
C THR A 74 -20.37 -13.91 5.44
N ASP A 75 -19.73 -14.91 6.04
CA ASP A 75 -18.29 -15.01 6.22
C ASP A 75 -17.86 -16.32 5.55
N THR A 76 -17.37 -16.22 4.31
CA THR A 76 -17.13 -17.36 3.43
C THR A 76 -15.93 -18.19 3.87
N ASP A 77 -14.89 -17.55 4.40
CA ASP A 77 -13.65 -18.22 4.79
C ASP A 77 -13.49 -18.45 6.30
N GLY A 78 -14.34 -17.84 7.12
CA GLY A 78 -14.43 -18.06 8.55
C GLY A 78 -13.45 -17.21 9.37
N ASP A 79 -13.00 -16.07 8.86
CA ASP A 79 -12.05 -15.18 9.53
C ASP A 79 -12.68 -14.14 10.46
N LEU A 80 -14.02 -14.15 10.55
CA LEU A 80 -14.87 -13.25 11.33
C LEU A 80 -15.08 -11.87 10.70
N THR A 81 -14.67 -11.66 9.46
CA THR A 81 -14.97 -10.47 8.66
C THR A 81 -15.98 -10.83 7.58
N PRO A 82 -17.20 -10.24 7.60
CA PRO A 82 -18.17 -10.55 6.57
C PRO A 82 -17.70 -10.14 5.17
N ASP A 83 -18.06 -10.95 4.17
CA ASP A 83 -17.65 -10.83 2.76
C ASP A 83 -17.90 -9.43 2.16
N CYS A 84 -18.86 -8.67 2.70
CA CYS A 84 -19.19 -7.32 2.24
C CYS A 84 -18.17 -6.25 2.66
N THR A 85 -17.35 -6.57 3.68
CA THR A 85 -16.33 -5.71 4.28
C THR A 85 -14.95 -6.34 4.28
N ASP A 86 -14.83 -7.55 3.75
CA ASP A 86 -13.58 -8.27 3.58
C ASP A 86 -13.02 -8.05 2.17
N ASP A 87 -11.81 -7.51 2.07
CA ASP A 87 -11.12 -7.35 0.79
C ASP A 87 -10.57 -8.70 0.26
N CYS A 88 -10.54 -9.73 1.11
CA CYS A 88 -10.03 -11.07 0.85
C CYS A 88 -11.01 -12.19 1.27
N PRO A 89 -12.27 -12.22 0.78
CA PRO A 89 -13.38 -13.07 1.27
C PRO A 89 -13.22 -14.59 1.03
N ASN A 90 -12.05 -15.04 0.61
CA ASN A 90 -11.72 -16.46 0.43
C ASN A 90 -10.36 -16.83 1.04
N ASP A 91 -9.75 -15.95 1.84
CA ASP A 91 -8.46 -16.16 2.51
C ASP A 91 -8.56 -15.88 4.01
N ALA A 92 -8.83 -16.94 4.78
CA ALA A 92 -9.04 -16.84 6.22
C ALA A 92 -7.83 -16.34 7.04
N ALA A 93 -6.67 -16.13 6.40
CA ALA A 93 -5.49 -15.54 7.05
C ALA A 93 -5.41 -14.01 6.87
N LYS A 94 -6.25 -13.42 6.01
CA LYS A 94 -6.19 -12.01 5.63
C LYS A 94 -7.58 -11.42 5.43
N THR A 95 -7.80 -10.26 6.04
CA THR A 95 -8.97 -9.40 5.78
C THR A 95 -8.66 -8.27 4.79
N ALA A 96 -7.41 -8.18 4.33
CA ALA A 96 -6.88 -7.13 3.46
C ALA A 96 -5.82 -7.71 2.52
N GLU A 97 -5.77 -7.22 1.28
CA GLU A 97 -4.90 -7.76 0.21
C GLU A 97 -3.41 -7.81 0.59
N GLY A 98 -2.88 -6.81 1.31
CA GLY A 98 -1.44 -6.72 1.56
C GLY A 98 -0.64 -6.38 0.29
N GLN A 99 0.68 -6.61 0.28
CA GLN A 99 1.50 -6.35 -0.90
C GLN A 99 1.41 -7.49 -1.91
N CYS A 100 1.23 -8.73 -1.43
CA CYS A 100 1.13 -9.93 -2.26
C CYS A 100 -0.29 -10.28 -2.72
N GLY A 101 -1.29 -9.52 -2.29
CA GLY A 101 -2.69 -9.87 -2.49
C GLY A 101 -3.16 -11.02 -1.59
N CYS A 102 -4.44 -11.36 -1.70
CA CYS A 102 -5.03 -12.48 -0.99
C CYS A 102 -4.42 -13.83 -1.41
N GLY A 103 -4.32 -14.77 -0.46
CA GLY A 103 -3.84 -16.13 -0.66
C GLY A 103 -2.32 -16.30 -0.69
N ASN A 104 -1.56 -15.20 -0.59
CA ASN A 104 -0.10 -15.21 -0.61
C ASN A 104 0.48 -14.73 0.73
N LEU A 105 1.61 -15.28 1.16
CA LEU A 105 2.28 -14.83 2.39
C LEU A 105 3.02 -13.50 2.16
N GLU A 106 2.98 -12.63 3.16
CA GLU A 106 3.76 -11.38 3.22
C GLU A 106 5.15 -11.65 3.84
N THR A 107 5.85 -12.66 3.33
CA THR A 107 7.24 -12.95 3.74
C THR A 107 8.12 -11.80 3.26
N ASP A 108 8.97 -11.30 4.13
CA ASP A 108 9.99 -10.28 3.85
C ASP A 108 11.33 -10.88 4.34
N THR A 109 12.07 -11.47 3.41
CA THR A 109 13.24 -12.31 3.71
C THR A 109 14.41 -11.50 4.23
N ASP A 110 14.64 -10.32 3.67
CA ASP A 110 15.78 -9.46 4.03
C ASP A 110 15.44 -8.35 5.03
N GLY A 111 14.15 -8.09 5.27
CA GLY A 111 13.64 -7.16 6.26
C GLY A 111 13.61 -5.71 5.81
N ASP A 112 13.53 -5.44 4.50
CA ASP A 112 13.52 -4.09 3.94
C ASP A 112 12.11 -3.43 3.93
N GLY A 113 11.08 -4.22 4.24
CA GLY A 113 9.67 -3.81 4.27
C GLY A 113 8.91 -4.09 2.98
N THR A 114 9.55 -4.71 1.97
CA THR A 114 8.96 -5.17 0.73
C THR A 114 8.84 -6.69 0.77
N ALA A 115 7.62 -7.20 0.60
CA ALA A 115 7.38 -8.62 0.62
C ALA A 115 8.02 -9.29 -0.61
N ASP A 116 8.56 -10.49 -0.43
CA ASP A 116 9.28 -11.27 -1.43
C ASP A 116 8.52 -11.40 -2.77
N CYS A 117 7.18 -11.40 -2.73
CA CYS A 117 6.33 -11.51 -3.91
C CYS A 117 6.39 -10.30 -4.86
N VAL A 118 6.80 -9.15 -4.36
CA VAL A 118 6.93 -7.87 -5.08
C VAL A 118 8.33 -7.26 -4.96
N ASP A 119 9.26 -7.99 -4.35
CA ASP A 119 10.68 -7.64 -4.26
C ASP A 119 11.49 -8.43 -5.31
N ASP A 120 12.10 -7.69 -6.24
CA ASP A 120 12.96 -8.28 -7.28
C ASP A 120 14.38 -8.61 -6.76
N CYS A 121 14.70 -8.23 -5.52
CA CYS A 121 15.99 -8.39 -4.84
C CYS A 121 15.87 -8.96 -3.41
N GLN A 122 15.00 -9.95 -3.19
CA GLN A 122 14.63 -10.63 -1.92
C GLN A 122 15.71 -10.95 -0.86
N ASP A 123 16.99 -10.89 -1.19
CA ASP A 123 18.13 -11.15 -0.30
C ASP A 123 18.99 -9.88 -0.04
N ASP A 124 18.59 -8.70 -0.54
CA ASP A 124 19.34 -7.43 -0.49
C ASP A 124 18.50 -6.28 0.10
N ALA A 125 18.56 -6.14 1.42
CA ALA A 125 17.77 -5.14 2.14
C ALA A 125 18.08 -3.67 1.82
N ALA A 126 19.05 -3.40 0.93
CA ALA A 126 19.33 -2.06 0.42
C ALA A 126 18.58 -1.76 -0.90
N LYS A 127 17.95 -2.75 -1.54
CA LYS A 127 17.33 -2.64 -2.85
C LYS A 127 16.07 -3.52 -2.96
N ILE A 128 14.97 -2.91 -3.37
CA ILE A 128 13.73 -3.62 -3.76
C ILE A 128 13.72 -4.11 -5.22
N GLY A 129 14.81 -3.85 -5.95
CA GLY A 129 14.94 -4.18 -7.36
C GLY A 129 16.33 -3.90 -7.92
N PRO A 130 16.70 -4.58 -9.02
CA PRO A 130 18.07 -4.60 -9.48
C PRO A 130 18.52 -3.22 -9.96
N GLY A 131 19.62 -2.75 -9.39
CA GLY A 131 20.34 -1.57 -9.88
C GLY A 131 21.19 -1.87 -11.11
N VAL A 132 22.10 -0.95 -11.44
CA VAL A 132 23.08 -1.12 -12.53
C VAL A 132 24.03 -2.29 -12.22
N CYS A 133 24.39 -2.45 -10.95
CA CYS A 133 25.20 -3.54 -10.42
C CYS A 133 24.38 -4.79 -10.05
N GLY A 134 23.06 -4.81 -10.29
CA GLY A 134 22.15 -5.86 -9.85
C GLY A 134 21.81 -5.79 -8.36
N CYS A 135 21.41 -6.93 -7.78
CA CYS A 135 21.15 -7.09 -6.34
C CYS A 135 22.43 -7.52 -5.60
N GLY A 136 22.53 -7.19 -4.32
CA GLY A 136 23.64 -7.53 -3.42
C GLY A 136 24.90 -6.69 -3.61
N VAL A 137 24.90 -5.76 -4.56
CA VAL A 137 26.03 -4.88 -4.89
C VAL A 137 25.53 -3.44 -5.01
N ALA A 138 26.07 -2.53 -4.21
CA ALA A 138 25.69 -1.12 -4.26
C ALA A 138 26.05 -0.47 -5.60
N ASP A 139 25.19 0.42 -6.10
CA ASP A 139 25.48 1.27 -7.27
C ASP A 139 26.31 2.51 -6.87
N THR A 140 27.31 2.30 -6.01
CA THR A 140 28.23 3.36 -5.59
C THR A 140 29.04 3.81 -6.80
N ASP A 141 29.19 5.12 -6.95
CA ASP A 141 30.07 5.78 -7.90
C ASP A 141 31.04 6.63 -7.07
N THR A 142 32.25 6.11 -6.86
CA THR A 142 33.20 6.65 -5.89
C THR A 142 33.84 7.95 -6.36
N ASP A 143 34.07 8.12 -7.66
CA ASP A 143 34.73 9.31 -8.22
C ASP A 143 33.78 10.30 -8.94
N GLY A 144 32.53 9.90 -9.16
CA GLY A 144 31.47 10.75 -9.69
C GLY A 144 31.45 10.85 -11.21
N ASP A 145 32.01 9.88 -11.92
CA ASP A 145 32.07 9.86 -13.39
C ASP A 145 30.81 9.30 -14.07
N LEU A 146 29.82 8.90 -13.27
CA LEU A 146 28.53 8.29 -13.64
C LEU A 146 28.62 6.80 -14.02
N THR A 147 29.76 6.15 -13.82
CA THR A 147 29.96 4.71 -13.94
C THR A 147 30.06 4.12 -12.53
N PRO A 148 29.10 3.30 -12.09
CA PRO A 148 29.19 2.66 -10.79
C PRO A 148 30.44 1.78 -10.69
N ASP A 149 31.04 1.72 -9.50
CA ASP A 149 32.30 1.02 -9.19
C ASP A 149 32.30 -0.46 -9.67
N CYS A 150 31.14 -1.10 -9.76
CA CYS A 150 31.01 -2.48 -10.24
C CYS A 150 31.28 -2.64 -11.75
N ASN A 151 31.16 -1.56 -12.50
CA ASN A 151 31.34 -1.48 -13.96
C ASN A 151 32.49 -0.52 -14.34
N ASP A 152 33.25 -0.04 -13.35
CA ASP A 152 34.37 0.86 -13.53
C ASP A 152 35.68 0.13 -13.17
N ASP A 153 36.57 -0.01 -14.16
CA ASP A 153 37.89 -0.60 -13.96
C ASP A 153 38.89 0.39 -13.30
N CYS A 154 38.49 1.65 -13.16
CA CYS A 154 39.22 2.77 -12.58
C CYS A 154 38.37 3.59 -11.56
N PRO A 155 37.79 2.97 -10.51
CA PRO A 155 36.75 3.56 -9.64
C PRO A 155 37.20 4.72 -8.72
N ASN A 156 38.37 5.31 -8.96
CA ASN A 156 38.87 6.48 -8.23
C ASN A 156 39.45 7.54 -9.20
N ASP A 157 39.19 7.41 -10.50
CA ASP A 157 39.69 8.27 -11.56
C ASP A 157 38.52 8.76 -12.43
N ALA A 158 37.96 9.92 -12.06
CA ALA A 158 36.78 10.47 -12.73
C ALA A 158 36.97 10.82 -14.23
N ASP A 159 38.20 10.77 -14.73
CA ASP A 159 38.51 11.00 -16.14
C ASP A 159 38.57 9.68 -16.96
N LYS A 160 38.54 8.51 -16.31
CA LYS A 160 38.67 7.20 -16.96
C LYS A 160 37.79 6.12 -16.30
N VAL A 161 36.94 5.48 -17.11
CA VAL A 161 36.22 4.24 -16.74
C VAL A 161 37.01 2.95 -16.98
N SER A 162 38.18 3.08 -17.64
CA SER A 162 39.04 1.95 -18.01
C SER A 162 40.51 2.38 -18.05
N PRO A 163 41.44 1.52 -17.64
CA PRO A 163 42.86 1.85 -17.63
C PRO A 163 43.35 2.24 -19.03
N GLY A 164 44.04 3.38 -19.12
CA GLY A 164 44.82 3.75 -20.30
C GLY A 164 46.20 3.07 -20.30
N ASP A 165 47.09 3.50 -21.19
CA ASP A 165 48.47 3.01 -21.24
C ASP A 165 49.25 3.33 -19.96
N CYS A 166 48.94 4.46 -19.32
CA CYS A 166 49.45 4.86 -18.01
C CYS A 166 48.64 4.30 -16.83
N GLY A 167 47.61 3.47 -17.09
CA GLY A 167 46.68 2.99 -16.08
C GLY A 167 45.62 4.02 -15.68
N CYS A 168 45.11 3.91 -14.44
CA CYS A 168 44.19 4.86 -13.81
C CYS A 168 44.95 5.93 -13.02
N GLY A 169 44.38 7.12 -12.89
CA GLY A 169 44.89 8.26 -12.11
C GLY A 169 46.02 9.03 -12.79
N ALA A 170 46.38 8.67 -14.03
CA ALA A 170 47.41 9.32 -14.82
C ALA A 170 46.90 9.56 -16.24
N VAL A 171 47.05 10.79 -16.74
CA VAL A 171 46.69 11.14 -18.12
C VAL A 171 47.69 10.51 -19.08
N ASP A 172 47.22 9.92 -20.18
CA ASP A 172 48.05 9.37 -21.26
C ASP A 172 48.61 10.51 -22.13
N THR A 173 49.41 11.37 -21.51
CA THR A 173 50.06 12.52 -22.18
C THR A 173 51.18 12.00 -23.05
N ASP A 174 51.24 12.46 -24.31
CA ASP A 174 52.32 12.20 -25.26
C ASP A 174 52.94 13.57 -25.60
N THR A 175 54.05 13.88 -24.95
CA THR A 175 54.66 15.22 -25.00
C THR A 175 55.31 15.52 -26.35
N ASP A 176 55.86 14.51 -27.04
CA ASP A 176 56.59 14.69 -28.29
C ASP A 176 55.83 14.25 -29.55
N GLY A 177 54.69 13.59 -29.39
CA GLY A 177 53.76 13.22 -30.46
C GLY A 177 54.13 11.94 -31.20
N ASP A 178 54.88 11.03 -30.56
CA ASP A 178 55.34 9.78 -31.17
C ASP A 178 54.41 8.58 -30.98
N LEU A 179 53.27 8.81 -30.32
CA LEU A 179 52.24 7.82 -29.95
C LEU A 179 52.61 6.91 -28.78
N THR A 180 53.68 7.21 -28.04
CA THR A 180 54.03 6.56 -26.78
C THR A 180 53.78 7.53 -25.63
N PRO A 181 52.84 7.23 -24.72
CA PRO A 181 52.60 8.12 -23.58
C PRO A 181 53.84 8.25 -22.68
N ASP A 182 54.04 9.44 -22.11
CA ASP A 182 55.21 9.82 -21.30
C ASP A 182 55.52 8.85 -20.15
N CYS A 183 54.52 8.12 -19.66
CA CYS A 183 54.65 7.14 -18.57
C CYS A 183 55.30 5.82 -19.01
N THR A 184 55.26 5.50 -20.30
CA THR A 184 55.79 4.29 -20.93
C THR A 184 56.89 4.60 -21.94
N ASP A 185 57.21 5.89 -22.12
CA ASP A 185 58.31 6.37 -22.94
C ASP A 185 59.57 6.66 -22.09
N ASP A 186 60.68 5.97 -22.38
CA ASP A 186 61.97 6.25 -21.74
C ASP A 186 62.61 7.57 -22.25
N CYS A 187 62.10 8.12 -23.36
CA CYS A 187 62.55 9.31 -24.04
C CYS A 187 61.41 10.31 -24.35
N PRO A 188 60.63 10.78 -23.35
CA PRO A 188 59.33 11.50 -23.51
C PRO A 188 59.41 12.90 -24.13
N ASN A 189 60.52 13.29 -24.73
CA ASN A 189 60.72 14.56 -25.42
C ASN A 189 61.48 14.37 -26.75
N ASP A 190 61.64 13.14 -27.23
CA ASP A 190 62.34 12.77 -28.46
C ASP A 190 61.44 11.90 -29.35
N ALA A 191 60.67 12.54 -30.23
CA ALA A 191 59.70 11.86 -31.10
C ALA A 191 60.28 10.84 -32.10
N ALA A 192 61.60 10.65 -32.13
CA ALA A 192 62.28 9.64 -32.92
C ALA A 192 62.60 8.35 -32.13
N LYS A 193 62.44 8.34 -30.80
CA LYS A 193 62.86 7.24 -29.93
C LYS A 193 61.91 7.09 -28.74
N THR A 194 61.44 5.86 -28.54
CA THR A 194 60.67 5.45 -27.36
C THR A 194 61.53 4.76 -26.29
N ALA A 195 62.85 4.63 -26.54
CA ALA A 195 63.80 3.87 -25.73
C ALA A 195 65.21 4.48 -25.82
N GLU A 196 65.98 4.42 -24.71
CA GLU A 196 67.36 4.88 -24.72
C GLU A 196 68.24 4.09 -25.71
N GLY A 197 68.71 4.77 -26.76
CA GLY A 197 69.74 4.23 -27.65
C GLY A 197 71.16 4.35 -27.08
N GLN A 198 72.17 3.92 -27.83
CA GLN A 198 73.58 3.97 -27.39
C GLN A 198 74.07 5.41 -27.06
N CYS A 199 73.41 6.43 -27.64
CA CYS A 199 73.68 7.85 -27.39
C CYS A 199 72.60 8.55 -26.54
N GLY A 200 71.70 7.79 -25.89
CA GLY A 200 70.55 8.32 -25.15
C GLY A 200 69.48 8.97 -26.05
N CYS A 201 68.57 9.72 -25.41
CA CYS A 201 67.52 10.51 -26.06
C CYS A 201 68.07 11.83 -26.65
N GLY A 202 67.43 12.35 -27.70
CA GLY A 202 67.71 13.65 -28.33
C GLY A 202 68.86 13.67 -29.34
N ASN A 203 69.42 12.51 -29.69
CA ASN A 203 70.52 12.36 -30.64
C ASN A 203 70.13 11.42 -31.77
N LEU A 204 70.35 11.82 -33.03
CA LEU A 204 70.30 10.89 -34.17
C LEU A 204 71.35 9.79 -33.98
N GLU A 205 70.96 8.52 -34.17
CA GLU A 205 71.88 7.36 -34.10
C GLU A 205 73.12 7.51 -35.01
#